data_AF-A0A8I0L7Z2-F1
#
_entry.id   AF-A0A8I0L7Z2-F1
#
_cell.length_a   1.000
_cell.length_b   1.000
_cell.length_c   1.000
_cell.angle_alpha   90.00
_cell.angle_beta   90.00
_cell.angle_gamma   90.00
#
_symmetry.space_group_name_H-M   'P 1'
#
loop_
_entity.id
_entity.type
_entity.pdbx_description
1 polymer ?
#
loop_
_entity_poly.entity_id
_entity_poly.type
_entity_poly.pdbx_seq_one_letter_code
_entity_poly.pdbx_strand_id
1 'polypeptide(L)' 'GLVRAYSQATQDVIQKSKIVLKQEGYEATIEIEYKDFEKLKYFCKVNEINIKEVEYLENIMAKLEMKKESQVLFMQ' A
#
# COMPACT_ATOMS: atom_id res chain seq x y z
N GLY A 1 11.64 38.21 -16.55
CA GLY A 1 10.19 37.96 -16.60
C GLY A 1 9.88 36.50 -16.38
N LEU A 2 10.26 35.63 -17.34
CA LEU A 2 9.85 34.23 -17.37
C LEU A 2 10.44 33.38 -16.23
N VAL A 3 11.76 33.43 -16.01
CA VAL A 3 12.40 32.66 -14.92
C VAL A 3 11.76 32.95 -13.56
N ARG A 4 11.50 34.24 -13.28
CA ARG A 4 10.82 34.67 -12.05
C ARG A 4 9.39 34.12 -11.94
N ALA A 5 8.64 34.12 -13.04
CA ALA A 5 7.27 33.60 -13.06
C ALA A 5 7.22 32.09 -12.76
N TYR A 6 8.12 31.30 -13.37
CA TYR A 6 8.20 29.86 -13.11
C TYR A 6 8.65 29.55 -11.67
N SER A 7 9.67 30.26 -11.18
CA SER A 7 10.15 30.08 -9.80
C SER A 7 9.07 30.43 -8.77
N GLN A 8 8.34 31.53 -8.98
CA GLN A 8 7.28 31.95 -8.07
C GLN A 8 6.11 30.96 -8.07
N ALA A 9 5.64 30.56 -9.26
CA ALA A 9 4.57 29.57 -9.37
C ALA A 9 4.95 28.23 -8.69
N THR A 10 6.21 27.81 -8.81
CA THR A 10 6.70 26.58 -8.17
C THR A 10 6.74 26.71 -6.65
N GLN A 11 7.23 27.83 -6.13
CA GLN A 11 7.28 28.09 -4.68
C GLN A 11 5.88 28.16 -4.07
N ASP A 12 4.95 28.84 -4.73
CA ASP A 12 3.57 28.96 -4.26
C ASP A 12 2.88 27.58 -4.18
N VAL A 13 3.17 26.69 -5.14
CA VAL A 13 2.67 25.31 -5.13
C VAL A 13 3.29 24.50 -3.99
N ILE A 14 4.61 24.58 -3.81
CA ILE A 14 5.30 23.86 -2.71
C ILE A 14 4.75 24.30 -1.34
N GLN A 15 4.54 25.60 -1.12
CA GLN A 15 4.00 26.13 0.13
C GLN A 15 2.57 25.68 0.43
N LYS A 16 1.75 25.50 -0.62
CA LYS A 16 0.36 25.04 -0.50
C LYS A 16 0.23 23.51 -0.49
N SER A 17 1.32 22.79 -0.73
CA SER A 17 1.32 21.33 -0.84
C SER A 17 1.47 20.67 0.52
N LYS A 18 0.85 19.50 0.68
CA LYS A 18 1.04 18.65 1.87
C LYS A 18 2.28 17.79 1.67
N ILE A 19 3.28 17.96 2.52
CA ILE A 19 4.42 17.04 2.59
C ILE A 19 3.95 15.74 3.24
N VAL A 20 4.22 14.61 2.60
CA VAL A 20 3.93 13.27 3.11
C VAL A 20 5.21 12.46 3.17
N LEU A 21 5.36 11.68 4.24
CA LEU A 21 6.45 10.70 4.35
C LEU A 21 6.09 9.49 3.50
N LYS A 22 6.96 9.13 2.56
CA LYS A 22 6.89 7.87 1.84
C LYS A 22 7.70 6.84 2.60
N GLN A 23 7.15 5.64 2.74
CA GLN A 23 7.84 4.50 3.34
C GLN A 23 7.97 3.41 2.27
N GLU A 24 9.03 2.61 2.39
CA GLU A 24 9.15 1.39 1.59
C GLU A 24 8.15 0.34 2.08
N GLY A 25 7.63 -0.45 1.15
CA GLY A 25 6.69 -1.52 1.42
C GLY A 25 6.86 -2.67 0.45
N TYR A 26 6.13 -3.74 0.71
CA TYR A 26 6.07 -4.92 -0.13
C TYR A 26 4.67 -5.13 -0.65
N GLU A 27 4.58 -5.63 -1.88
CA GLU A 27 3.36 -6.19 -2.44
C GLU A 27 3.54 -7.71 -2.57
N ALA A 28 2.50 -8.46 -2.20
CA ALA A 28 2.44 -9.91 -2.35
C ALA A 28 1.09 -10.33 -2.91
N THR A 29 1.09 -11.38 -3.72
CA THR A 29 -0.15 -12.01 -4.20
C THR A 29 -0.23 -13.40 -3.59
N ILE A 30 -1.39 -13.72 -3.01
CA ILE A 30 -1.65 -15.04 -2.45
C ILE A 30 -2.92 -15.62 -3.03
N GLU A 31 -2.89 -16.92 -3.26
CA GLU A 31 -4.06 -17.73 -3.59
C GLU A 31 -4.57 -18.37 -2.30
N ILE A 32 -5.88 -18.24 -2.04
CA ILE A 32 -6.49 -18.77 -0.82
C ILE A 32 -7.88 -19.34 -1.09
N GLU A 33 -8.19 -20.46 -0.43
CA GLU A 33 -9.53 -21.03 -0.46
C GLU A 33 -10.55 -20.10 0.22
N TYR A 34 -11.79 -20.12 -0.28
CA TYR A 34 -12.90 -19.33 0.29
C TYR A 34 -13.11 -19.56 1.78
N LYS A 35 -12.93 -20.80 2.26
CA LYS A 35 -13.10 -21.16 3.68
C LYS A 35 -12.10 -20.45 4.62
N ASP A 36 -10.94 -20.07 4.10
CA ASP A 36 -9.85 -19.47 4.86
C ASP A 36 -9.73 -17.96 4.63
N PHE A 37 -10.48 -17.41 3.68
CA PHE A 37 -10.44 -15.98 3.35
C PHE A 37 -10.80 -15.08 4.53
N GLU A 38 -11.77 -15.47 5.36
CA GLU A 38 -12.13 -14.68 6.53
C GLU A 38 -11.02 -14.69 7.60
N LYS A 39 -10.29 -15.81 7.72
CA LYS A 39 -9.09 -15.89 8.58
C LYS A 39 -7.98 -14.98 8.06
N LEU A 40 -7.79 -14.94 6.74
CA LEU A 40 -6.83 -14.04 6.10
C LEU A 40 -7.18 -12.58 6.40
N LYS A 41 -8.43 -12.16 6.22
CA LYS A 41 -8.85 -10.78 6.53
C LYS A 41 -8.54 -10.40 7.98
N TYR A 42 -8.82 -11.31 8.92
CA TYR A 42 -8.50 -11.12 10.32
C TYR A 42 -7.00 -10.96 10.53
N PHE A 43 -6.20 -11.87 9.97
CA PHE A 43 -4.74 -11.80 10.04
C PHE A 43 -4.19 -10.50 9.45
N CYS A 44 -4.68 -10.08 8.27
CA CYS A 44 -4.27 -8.83 7.63
C CYS A 44 -4.59 -7.62 8.52
N LYS A 45 -5.79 -7.59 9.12
CA LYS A 45 -6.21 -6.51 10.02
C LYS A 45 -5.30 -6.40 11.25
N VAL A 46 -4.96 -7.52 11.89
CA VAL A 46 -4.12 -7.53 13.10
C VAL A 46 -2.69 -7.10 12.80
N ASN A 47 -2.17 -7.42 11.60
CA ASN A 47 -0.78 -7.14 11.22
C ASN A 47 -0.61 -5.85 10.39
N GLU A 48 -1.65 -5.01 10.33
CA GLU A 48 -1.67 -3.78 9.52
C GLU A 48 -1.32 -4.01 8.03
N ILE A 49 -1.71 -5.16 7.49
CA ILE A 49 -1.55 -5.50 6.08
C ILE A 49 -2.81 -5.06 5.35
N ASN A 50 -2.63 -4.30 4.29
CA ASN A 50 -3.72 -3.79 3.50
C ASN A 50 -4.02 -4.75 2.33
N ILE A 51 -5.27 -5.16 2.18
CA ILE A 51 -5.71 -5.90 0.99
C ILE A 51 -6.02 -4.85 -0.09
N LYS A 52 -5.21 -4.81 -1.15
CA LYS A 52 -5.37 -3.88 -2.28
C LYS A 52 -6.45 -4.33 -3.25
N GLU A 53 -6.49 -5.62 -3.52
CA GLU A 53 -7.32 -6.21 -4.56
C GLU A 53 -7.70 -7.64 -4.18
N VAL A 54 -8.90 -8.03 -4.58
CA VAL A 54 -9.44 -9.38 -4.37
C VAL A 54 -10.15 -9.79 -5.64
N GLU A 55 -9.68 -10.88 -6.24
CA GLU A 55 -10.31 -11.51 -7.39
C GLU A 55 -10.93 -12.84 -6.95
N TYR A 56 -12.20 -13.03 -7.29
CA TYR A 56 -12.97 -14.22 -6.95
C TYR A 56 -12.97 -15.19 -8.13
N LEU A 57 -12.00 -16.10 -8.16
CA LEU A 57 -11.86 -17.16 -9.15
C LEU A 57 -12.26 -18.51 -8.51
N GLU A 58 -11.69 -19.62 -8.99
CA GLU A 58 -11.82 -20.94 -8.35
C GLU A 58 -11.32 -20.92 -6.90
N ASN A 59 -10.17 -20.27 -6.68
CA ASN A 59 -9.72 -19.78 -5.39
C ASN A 59 -9.71 -18.25 -5.39
N ILE A 60 -9.68 -17.64 -4.21
CA ILE A 60 -9.55 -16.20 -4.09
C ILE A 60 -8.10 -15.81 -4.30
N MET A 61 -7.87 -14.87 -5.20
CA MET A 61 -6.57 -14.23 -5.39
C MET A 61 -6.59 -12.88 -4.69
N ALA A 62 -5.75 -12.71 -3.67
CA ALA A 62 -5.67 -11.47 -2.90
C ALA A 62 -4.30 -10.80 -3.10
N LYS A 63 -4.32 -9.52 -3.49
CA LYS A 63 -3.15 -8.66 -3.53
C LYS A 63 -3.03 -7.91 -2.21
N LEU A 64 -1.91 -8.10 -1.53
CA LEU A 64 -1.59 -7.54 -0.23
C LEU A 64 -0.51 -6.47 -0.37
N GLU A 65 -0.63 -5.38 0.39
CA GLU A 65 0.40 -4.36 0.60
C GLU A 65 0.74 -4.31 2.08
N MET A 66 2.03 -4.31 2.40
CA MET A 66 2.51 -4.23 3.78
C MET A 66 3.72 -3.31 3.88
N LYS A 67 3.92 -2.72 5.06
CA LYS A 67 5.15 -1.95 5.36
C LYS A 67 6.36 -2.87 5.36
N LYS A 68 7.53 -2.34 5.00
CA LYS A 68 8.79 -3.10 5.02
C LYS A 68 9.09 -3.74 6.38
N GLU A 69 8.74 -3.05 7.47
CA GLU A 69 8.93 -3.53 8.85
C GLU A 69 8.11 -4.78 9.20
N SER A 70 6.97 -4.99 8.52
CA SER A 70 6.08 -6.15 8.74
C SER A 70 6.56 -7.43 8.02
N GLN A 71 7.62 -7.35 7.21
CA GLN A 71 8.12 -8.48 6.40
C GLN A 71 8.62 -9.66 7.23
N VAL A 72 9.10 -9.42 8.46
CA VAL A 72 9.73 -10.44 9.31
C VAL A 72 8.79 -11.62 9.61
N LEU A 73 7.46 -11.41 9.53
CA LEU A 73 6.46 -12.42 9.85
C LEU A 73 6.14 -13.40 8.69
N PHE A 74 6.45 -13.05 7.44
CA PHE A 74 6.10 -13.87 6.26
C PHE A 74 7.21 -14.82 5.80
N MET A 75 8.44 -14.69 6.34
CA MET A 75 9.62 -15.46 5.91
C MET A 75 10.12 -16.47 6.96
N GLN A 76 9.36 -16.73 8.02
CA GLN A 76 9.61 -17.79 9.01
C GLN A 76 8.60 -18.92 8.84
#